data_AF-A0A533BMJ6-F1
#
_entry.id   AF-A0A533BMJ6-F1
#
_cell.length_a   1.000
_cell.length_b   1.000
_cell.length_c   1.000
_cell.angle_alpha   90.00
_cell.angle_beta   90.00
_cell.angle_gamma   90.00
#
_symmetry.space_group_name_H-M   'P 1'
#
loop_
_entity.id
_entity.type
_entity.pdbx_description
1 polymer ?
#
loop_
_entity_poly.entity_id
_entity_poly.type
_entity_poly.pdbx_seq_one_letter_code
_entity_poly.pdbx_strand_id
1 'polypeptide(L)'
;MKNLREARIRSGLSQGELAGKLGVAQPTISNWERARGEPSEEQKRILRTILDLGEGKNGVANASPLAAWLVKARSAKGWSAPELAHTAGLTPAAVYRIESGETPNPREATRKKLENALGVSVPEDTAMELAKEAEVQGLGAFEDFDPHIDSDRPSEPGIYVLYDISERPIYVGEGGNIRKRIKDHDEKFWFKSPIVESASWIKVEEATLRKQIETLLIKFLKSNAVINKQNVNRV
;
A
#
# COMPACT_ATOMS: atom_id res chain seq x y z
N MET A 1 13.55 17.79 -14.91
CA MET A 1 13.49 17.62 -13.45
C MET A 1 13.40 16.13 -13.19
N LYS A 2 14.39 15.51 -12.53
CA LYS A 2 14.29 14.08 -12.21
C LYS A 2 13.28 13.91 -11.08
N ASN A 3 12.26 13.08 -11.35
CA ASN A 3 11.25 12.61 -10.41
C ASN A 3 10.31 13.66 -9.76
N LEU A 4 9.56 14.39 -10.60
CA LEU A 4 8.50 15.31 -10.16
C LEU A 4 7.47 14.62 -9.24
N ARG A 5 7.09 13.37 -9.56
CA ARG A 5 6.14 12.59 -8.78
C ARG A 5 6.61 12.37 -7.35
N GLU A 6 7.83 11.85 -7.18
CA GLU A 6 8.40 11.63 -5.84
C GLU A 6 8.54 12.91 -5.04
N ALA A 7 8.92 14.03 -5.68
CA ALA A 7 8.98 15.32 -5.02
C ALA A 7 7.58 15.76 -4.53
N ARG A 8 6.56 15.65 -5.39
CA ARG A 8 5.18 15.97 -5.05
C ARG A 8 4.67 15.14 -3.86
N ILE A 9 4.86 13.83 -3.89
CA ILE A 9 4.40 12.94 -2.82
C ILE A 9 5.12 13.26 -1.51
N ARG A 10 6.43 13.52 -1.52
CA ARG A 10 7.17 13.94 -0.32
C ARG A 10 6.66 15.25 0.27
N SER A 11 6.14 16.15 -0.56
CA SER A 11 5.49 17.40 -0.10
C SER A 11 4.04 17.20 0.37
N GLY A 12 3.49 15.97 0.36
CA GLY A 12 2.11 15.70 0.76
C GLY A 12 1.07 16.31 -0.17
N LEU A 13 1.40 16.48 -1.46
CA LEU A 13 0.52 17.09 -2.44
C LEU A 13 -0.09 16.02 -3.35
N SER A 14 -1.40 16.13 -3.58
CA SER A 14 -2.06 15.51 -4.74
C SER A 14 -1.65 16.22 -6.04
N GLN A 15 -1.89 15.59 -7.21
CA GLN A 15 -1.63 16.24 -8.50
C GLN A 15 -2.51 17.49 -8.64
N GLY A 16 -3.77 17.44 -8.18
CA GLY A 16 -4.69 18.57 -8.17
C GLY A 16 -4.22 19.74 -7.30
N GLU A 17 -3.69 19.47 -6.11
CA GLU A 17 -3.15 20.52 -5.23
C GLU A 17 -1.90 21.17 -5.82
N LEU A 18 -0.99 20.37 -6.40
CA LEU A 18 0.19 20.93 -7.08
C LEU A 18 -0.23 21.78 -8.29
N ALA A 19 -1.21 21.31 -9.06
CA ALA A 19 -1.75 22.03 -10.21
C ALA A 19 -2.36 23.37 -9.79
N GLY A 20 -3.17 23.38 -8.72
CA GLY A 20 -3.77 24.59 -8.15
C GLY A 20 -2.72 25.59 -7.68
N LYS A 21 -1.64 25.14 -7.02
CA LYS A 21 -0.53 26.02 -6.60
C LYS A 21 0.27 26.59 -7.79
N LEU A 22 0.34 25.86 -8.90
CA LEU A 22 1.07 26.27 -10.10
C LEU A 22 0.18 27.07 -11.09
N GLY A 23 -1.14 27.09 -10.89
CA GLY A 23 -2.08 27.73 -11.81
C GLY A 23 -2.28 26.96 -13.12
N VAL A 24 -2.15 25.63 -13.10
CA VAL A 24 -2.37 24.76 -14.28
C VAL A 24 -3.48 23.74 -14.01
N ALA A 25 -3.91 23.01 -15.04
CA ALA A 25 -4.86 21.91 -14.88
C ALA A 25 -4.16 20.64 -14.34
N GLN A 26 -4.86 19.83 -13.54
CA GLN A 26 -4.33 18.56 -13.01
C GLN A 26 -3.76 17.62 -14.09
N PRO A 27 -4.38 17.46 -15.28
CA PRO A 27 -3.82 16.63 -16.35
C PRO A 27 -2.44 17.10 -16.82
N THR A 28 -2.12 18.41 -16.71
CA THR A 28 -0.80 18.95 -17.03
C THR A 28 0.28 18.36 -16.13
N ILE A 29 0.04 18.30 -14.81
CA ILE A 29 0.94 17.66 -13.85
C ILE A 29 1.07 16.16 -14.18
N SER A 30 -0.06 15.50 -14.43
CA SER A 30 -0.11 14.08 -14.77
C SER A 30 0.68 13.73 -16.04
N ASN A 31 0.71 14.62 -17.03
CA ASN A 31 1.49 14.44 -18.26
C ASN A 31 2.99 14.61 -18.01
N TRP A 32 3.39 15.61 -17.22
CA TRP A 32 4.78 15.82 -16.85
C TRP A 32 5.35 14.67 -16.03
N GLU A 33 4.57 14.13 -15.08
CA GLU A 33 4.99 12.97 -14.26
C GLU A 33 5.18 11.69 -15.10
N ARG A 34 4.50 11.58 -16.25
CA ARG A 34 4.63 10.45 -17.20
C ARG A 34 5.59 10.74 -18.35
N ALA A 35 6.37 11.83 -18.27
CA ALA A 35 7.27 12.28 -19.33
C ALA A 35 6.59 12.46 -20.71
N ARG A 36 5.29 12.79 -20.73
CA ARG A 36 4.52 13.10 -21.95
C ARG A 36 4.52 14.60 -22.29
N GLY A 37 5.43 15.35 -21.69
CA GLY A 37 5.62 16.79 -21.87
C GLY A 37 6.58 17.32 -20.80
N GLU A 38 7.01 18.57 -20.95
CA GLU A 38 7.89 19.22 -19.98
C GLU A 38 7.32 20.57 -19.51
N PRO A 39 7.53 20.95 -18.24
CA PRO A 39 7.22 22.30 -17.79
C PRO A 39 8.14 23.32 -18.46
N SER A 40 7.64 24.53 -18.69
CA SER A 40 8.46 25.69 -19.07
C SER A 40 9.50 26.04 -18.00
N GLU A 41 10.53 26.82 -18.34
CA GLU A 41 11.53 27.27 -17.35
C GLU A 41 10.88 28.06 -16.19
N GLU A 42 9.83 28.83 -16.47
CA GLU A 42 9.10 29.52 -15.42
C GLU A 42 8.39 28.56 -14.47
N GLN A 43 7.68 27.58 -15.03
CA GLN A 43 7.03 26.54 -14.24
C GLN A 43 8.05 25.72 -13.44
N LYS A 44 9.23 25.45 -13.99
CA LYS A 44 10.33 24.79 -13.24
C LYS A 44 10.79 25.63 -12.05
N ARG A 45 10.86 26.96 -12.16
CA ARG A 45 11.18 27.85 -11.02
C ARG A 45 10.12 27.75 -9.93
N ILE A 46 8.86 27.90 -10.29
CA ILE A 46 7.74 27.84 -9.33
C ILE A 46 7.66 26.45 -8.66
N LEU A 47 7.85 25.38 -9.42
CA LEU A 47 7.87 24.00 -8.88
C LEU A 47 8.96 23.81 -7.82
N ARG A 48 10.17 24.37 -8.01
CA ARG A 48 11.24 24.30 -6.99
C ARG A 48 10.84 25.01 -5.71
N THR A 49 10.15 26.14 -5.81
CA THR A 49 9.64 26.89 -4.66
C THR A 49 8.50 26.14 -3.95
N ILE A 50 7.55 25.57 -4.69
CA ILE A 50 6.40 24.85 -4.10
C ILE A 50 6.84 23.58 -3.40
N LEU A 51 7.73 22.82 -4.03
CA LEU A 51 8.13 21.49 -3.55
C LEU A 51 9.23 21.54 -2.49
N ASP A 52 9.62 22.75 -2.06
CA ASP A 52 10.72 23.01 -1.12
C ASP A 52 11.93 22.10 -1.42
N LEU A 53 12.36 22.11 -2.69
CA LEU A 53 13.56 21.40 -3.11
C LEU A 53 14.80 22.17 -2.64
N GLY A 54 14.92 22.39 -1.33
CA GLY A 54 16.18 22.68 -0.68
C GLY A 54 17.10 21.47 -0.84
N GLU A 55 18.31 21.69 -1.33
CA GLU A 55 19.29 20.62 -1.46
C GLU A 55 19.51 19.94 -0.10
N GLY A 56 19.23 18.64 -0.05
CA GLY A 56 19.63 17.79 1.06
C GLY A 56 18.51 17.36 2.01
N LYS A 57 17.68 16.42 1.55
CA LYS A 57 17.34 15.23 2.34
C LYS A 57 17.26 14.01 1.42
N ASN A 58 18.42 13.37 1.25
CA ASN A 58 18.51 11.98 0.83
C ASN A 58 17.86 11.12 1.92
N GLY A 59 16.65 10.65 1.65
CA GLY A 59 16.03 9.56 2.38
C GLY A 59 15.32 8.71 1.35
N VAL A 60 15.75 7.45 1.23
CA VAL A 60 15.03 6.43 0.47
C VAL A 60 13.72 6.19 1.21
N ALA A 61 12.70 6.99 0.93
CA ALA A 61 11.34 6.75 1.36
C ALA A 61 10.58 6.34 0.11
N ASN A 62 10.08 5.10 0.08
CA ASN A 62 9.08 4.68 -0.89
C ASN A 62 7.91 5.66 -0.78
N ALA A 63 7.80 6.57 -1.75
CA ALA A 63 6.86 7.68 -1.69
C ALA A 63 5.45 7.14 -1.97
N SER A 64 4.73 6.74 -0.92
CA SER A 64 3.32 6.34 -1.03
C SER A 64 2.41 7.58 -1.03
N PRO A 65 1.59 7.79 -2.07
CA PRO A 65 0.62 8.90 -2.09
C PRO A 65 -0.33 8.87 -0.88
N LEU A 66 -0.73 7.66 -0.47
CA LEU A 66 -1.61 7.48 0.69
C LEU A 66 -0.90 7.86 1.98
N ALA A 67 0.35 7.44 2.17
CA ALA A 67 1.14 7.77 3.35
C ALA A 67 1.25 9.29 3.53
N ALA A 68 1.58 9.99 2.44
CA ALA A 68 1.75 11.43 2.46
C ALA A 68 0.44 12.18 2.74
N TRP A 69 -0.67 11.74 2.14
CA TRP A 69 -2.01 12.25 2.47
C TRP A 69 -2.36 11.99 3.94
N LEU A 70 -2.11 10.78 4.45
CA LEU A 70 -2.48 10.37 5.80
C LEU A 70 -1.77 11.22 6.86
N VAL A 71 -0.45 11.39 6.73
CA VAL A 71 0.36 12.23 7.61
C VAL A 71 -0.15 13.68 7.60
N LYS A 72 -0.45 14.22 6.41
CA LYS A 72 -0.93 15.59 6.25
C LYS A 72 -2.31 15.79 6.88
N ALA A 73 -3.27 14.91 6.56
CA ALA A 73 -4.63 14.98 7.06
C ALA A 73 -4.68 14.84 8.59
N ARG A 74 -3.89 13.92 9.14
CA ARG A 74 -3.74 13.72 10.58
C ARG A 74 -3.11 14.94 11.26
N SER A 75 -2.02 15.48 10.69
CA SER A 75 -1.33 16.64 11.25
C SER A 75 -2.18 17.91 11.19
N ALA A 76 -3.04 18.07 10.18
CA ALA A 76 -3.99 19.18 10.10
C ALA A 76 -5.04 19.15 11.23
N LYS A 77 -5.32 17.98 11.80
CA LYS A 77 -6.13 17.81 13.02
C LYS A 77 -5.34 17.94 14.32
N GLY A 78 -4.01 18.06 14.25
CA GLY A 78 -3.13 18.04 15.42
C GLY A 78 -3.04 16.68 16.10
N TRP A 79 -3.40 15.60 15.40
CA TRP A 79 -3.38 14.24 15.97
C TRP A 79 -2.03 13.55 15.78
N SER A 80 -1.65 12.70 16.72
CA SER A 80 -0.59 11.71 16.62
C SER A 80 -1.08 10.42 15.96
N ALA A 81 -0.18 9.60 15.43
CA ALA A 81 -0.54 8.32 14.80
C ALA A 81 -1.35 7.39 15.74
N PRO A 82 -1.02 7.26 17.04
CA PRO A 82 -1.84 6.49 17.98
C PRO A 82 -3.25 7.06 18.18
N GLU A 83 -3.44 8.39 18.19
CA GLU A 83 -4.76 9.01 18.33
C GLU A 83 -5.64 8.76 17.10
N LEU A 84 -5.05 8.84 15.90
CA LEU A 84 -5.75 8.46 14.67
C LEU A 84 -6.13 6.97 14.71
N ALA A 85 -5.21 6.10 15.09
CA ALA A 85 -5.46 4.67 15.18
C ALA A 85 -6.63 4.35 16.12
N HIS A 86 -6.61 4.94 17.32
CA HIS A 86 -7.68 4.80 18.30
C HIS A 86 -9.03 5.24 17.72
N THR A 87 -9.08 6.41 17.09
CA THR A 87 -10.31 6.96 16.50
C THR A 87 -10.82 6.13 15.33
N ALA A 88 -9.93 5.57 14.51
CA ALA A 88 -10.26 4.73 13.36
C ALA A 88 -10.59 3.27 13.72
N GLY A 89 -10.42 2.87 14.99
CA GLY A 89 -10.55 1.46 15.40
C GLY A 89 -9.47 0.57 14.75
N LEU A 90 -8.24 1.09 14.66
CA LEU A 90 -7.04 0.42 14.15
C LEU A 90 -5.96 0.34 15.23
N THR A 91 -4.93 -0.47 15.00
CA THR A 91 -3.75 -0.49 15.88
C THR A 91 -2.81 0.67 15.52
N PRO A 92 -2.03 1.22 16.48
CA PRO A 92 -1.01 2.22 16.17
C PRO A 92 -0.01 1.72 15.12
N ALA A 93 0.36 0.44 15.20
CA ALA A 93 1.24 -0.21 14.23
C ALA A 93 0.68 -0.15 12.80
N ALA A 94 -0.62 -0.41 12.60
CA ALA A 94 -1.23 -0.31 11.27
C ALA A 94 -1.11 1.10 10.67
N VAL A 95 -1.33 2.15 11.48
CA VAL A 95 -1.14 3.53 11.02
C VAL A 95 0.33 3.80 10.68
N TYR A 96 1.27 3.38 11.54
CA TYR A 96 2.70 3.57 11.27
C TYR A 96 3.15 2.87 9.98
N ARG A 97 2.70 1.65 9.70
CA ARG A 97 3.05 0.92 8.47
C ARG A 97 2.49 1.56 7.20
N ILE A 98 1.29 2.13 7.28
CA ILE A 98 0.74 2.91 6.16
C ILE A 98 1.57 4.18 5.98
N GLU A 99 1.90 4.90 7.06
CA GLU A 99 2.70 6.13 6.99
C GLU A 99 4.16 5.90 6.58
N SER A 100 4.75 4.74 6.90
CA SER A 100 6.10 4.36 6.45
C SER A 100 6.15 3.82 5.02
N GLY A 101 4.99 3.44 4.48
CA GLY A 101 4.88 2.84 3.15
C GLY A 101 5.09 1.32 3.10
N GLU A 102 5.21 0.65 4.26
CA GLU A 102 5.20 -0.82 4.39
C GLU A 102 3.81 -1.40 4.02
N THR A 103 2.76 -0.60 4.11
CA THR A 103 1.40 -0.94 3.67
C THR A 103 0.96 0.09 2.63
N PRO A 104 1.46 0.00 1.38
CA PRO A 104 1.15 0.99 0.34
C PRO A 104 -0.30 0.91 -0.12
N ASN A 105 -0.91 -0.29 -0.13
CA ASN A 105 -2.24 -0.53 -0.68
C ASN A 105 -3.18 -1.16 0.37
N PRO A 106 -3.44 -0.49 1.51
CA PRO A 106 -4.35 -1.04 2.52
C PRO A 106 -5.74 -1.24 1.93
N ARG A 107 -6.46 -2.27 2.37
CA ARG A 107 -7.83 -2.57 1.92
C ARG A 107 -8.76 -1.36 1.96
N GLU A 108 -9.75 -1.36 1.06
CA GLU A 108 -10.79 -0.32 1.02
C GLU A 108 -11.47 -0.09 2.38
N ALA A 109 -11.76 -1.16 3.13
CA ALA A 109 -12.36 -1.05 4.46
C ALA A 109 -11.47 -0.27 5.44
N THR A 110 -10.16 -0.49 5.41
CA THR A 110 -9.18 0.21 6.24
C THR A 110 -9.02 1.66 5.80
N ARG A 111 -9.00 1.94 4.49
CA ARG A 111 -9.02 3.32 3.96
C ARG A 111 -10.26 4.08 4.44
N LYS A 112 -11.46 3.50 4.34
CA LYS A 112 -12.71 4.12 4.81
C LYS A 112 -12.71 4.40 6.31
N LYS A 113 -12.12 3.52 7.14
CA LYS A 113 -11.97 3.79 8.59
C LYS A 113 -11.12 5.04 8.84
N LEU A 114 -10.01 5.19 8.12
CA LEU A 114 -9.14 6.37 8.22
C LEU A 114 -9.86 7.64 7.75
N GLU A 115 -10.53 7.59 6.61
CA GLU A 115 -11.32 8.72 6.08
C GLU A 115 -12.42 9.15 7.05
N ASN A 116 -13.17 8.20 7.60
CA ASN A 116 -14.23 8.48 8.57
C ASN A 116 -13.68 9.11 9.86
N ALA A 117 -12.56 8.61 10.38
CA ALA A 117 -11.91 9.19 11.56
C ALA A 117 -11.37 10.61 11.27
N LEU A 118 -10.81 10.83 10.09
CA LEU A 118 -10.28 12.11 9.66
C LEU A 118 -11.38 13.08 9.19
N GLY A 119 -12.59 12.62 8.90
CA GLY A 119 -13.66 13.46 8.35
C GLY A 119 -13.30 14.10 7.01
N VAL A 120 -12.28 13.56 6.33
CA VAL A 120 -11.82 13.99 5.00
C VAL A 120 -11.52 12.74 4.18
N SER A 121 -11.89 12.78 2.90
CA SER A 121 -11.63 11.68 1.97
C SER A 121 -10.26 11.82 1.31
N VAL A 122 -9.73 10.71 0.80
CA VAL A 122 -8.55 10.73 -0.08
C VAL A 122 -8.91 11.51 -1.35
N PRO A 123 -8.07 12.44 -1.82
CA PRO A 123 -8.30 13.15 -3.07
C PRO A 123 -8.51 12.17 -4.23
N GLU A 124 -9.44 12.47 -5.13
CA GLU A 124 -9.85 11.56 -6.21
C GLU A 124 -8.66 11.11 -7.08
N ASP A 125 -7.77 12.03 -7.44
CA ASP A 125 -6.56 11.73 -8.21
C ASP A 125 -5.59 10.83 -7.44
N THR A 126 -5.48 11.00 -6.12
CA THR A 126 -4.69 10.15 -5.24
C THR A 126 -5.32 8.75 -5.16
N ALA A 127 -6.63 8.65 -5.01
CA ALA A 127 -7.34 7.38 -5.03
C ALA A 127 -7.18 6.64 -6.37
N MET A 128 -7.22 7.36 -7.49
CA MET A 128 -6.96 6.81 -8.82
C MET A 128 -5.51 6.32 -8.98
N GLU A 129 -4.53 7.06 -8.44
CA GLU A 129 -3.13 6.63 -8.43
C GLU A 129 -2.98 5.31 -7.65
N LEU A 130 -3.55 5.23 -6.44
CA LEU A 130 -3.51 4.02 -5.61
C LEU A 130 -4.18 2.82 -6.29
N ALA A 131 -5.37 3.02 -6.87
CA ALA A 131 -6.07 1.96 -7.57
C ALA A 131 -5.23 1.40 -8.73
N LYS A 132 -4.55 2.28 -9.46
CA LYS A 132 -3.67 1.90 -10.56
C LYS A 132 -2.39 1.21 -10.09
N GLU A 133 -1.80 1.64 -8.98
CA GLU A 133 -0.61 0.99 -8.40
C GLU A 133 -0.91 -0.38 -7.82
N ALA A 134 -2.11 -0.56 -7.25
CA ALA A 134 -2.59 -1.85 -6.77
C ALA A 134 -3.00 -2.80 -7.91
N GLU A 135 -3.41 -2.28 -9.07
CA GLU A 135 -3.90 -3.12 -10.17
C GLU A 135 -2.80 -3.98 -10.79
N VAL A 136 -2.99 -5.30 -10.70
CA VAL A 136 -2.28 -6.28 -11.51
C VAL A 136 -3.14 -6.59 -12.73
N GLN A 137 -2.69 -6.10 -13.89
CA GLN A 137 -3.42 -6.22 -15.15
C GLN A 137 -3.87 -7.67 -15.41
N GLY A 138 -5.18 -7.87 -15.57
CA GLY A 138 -5.78 -9.18 -15.85
C GLY A 138 -6.06 -10.05 -14.62
N LEU A 139 -5.67 -9.63 -13.41
CA LEU A 139 -5.95 -10.35 -12.17
C LEU A 139 -6.82 -9.54 -11.20
N GLY A 140 -6.50 -8.26 -10.99
CA GLY A 140 -7.23 -7.37 -10.09
C GLY A 140 -6.31 -6.62 -9.13
N ALA A 141 -6.88 -6.06 -8.05
CA ALA A 141 -6.12 -5.28 -7.08
C ALA A 141 -5.30 -6.19 -6.13
N PHE A 142 -4.02 -5.88 -6.01
CA PHE A 142 -3.10 -6.40 -4.99
C PHE A 142 -3.18 -5.48 -3.77
N GLU A 143 -3.77 -5.98 -2.69
CA GLU A 143 -4.04 -5.20 -1.49
C GLU A 143 -3.34 -5.78 -0.26
N ASP A 144 -2.97 -4.92 0.66
CA ASP A 144 -2.36 -5.25 1.93
C ASP A 144 -3.41 -5.28 3.04
N PHE A 145 -3.22 -6.18 4.00
CA PHE A 145 -4.10 -6.33 5.15
C PHE A 145 -3.35 -6.85 6.37
N ASP A 146 -3.90 -6.58 7.56
CA ASP A 146 -3.39 -7.14 8.80
C ASP A 146 -3.95 -8.55 9.04
N PRO A 147 -3.11 -9.62 9.00
CA PRO A 147 -3.59 -10.98 9.19
C PRO A 147 -4.05 -11.26 10.62
N HIS A 148 -3.70 -10.42 11.60
CA HIS A 148 -4.10 -10.58 13.01
C HIS A 148 -5.43 -9.88 13.33
N ILE A 149 -5.94 -9.04 12.44
CA ILE A 149 -7.23 -8.34 12.60
C ILE A 149 -8.30 -9.03 11.75
N ASP A 150 -9.23 -9.77 12.38
CA ASP A 150 -10.24 -10.57 11.64
C ASP A 150 -11.07 -9.74 10.65
N SER A 151 -11.45 -8.52 11.03
CA SER A 151 -12.23 -7.64 10.16
C SER A 151 -11.46 -7.22 8.89
N ASP A 152 -10.13 -7.21 8.95
CA ASP A 152 -9.26 -6.82 7.84
C ASP A 152 -8.90 -8.01 6.95
N ARG A 153 -9.18 -9.24 7.37
CA ARG A 153 -8.97 -10.44 6.54
C ARG A 153 -9.97 -10.48 5.36
N PRO A 154 -9.53 -10.71 4.11
CA PRO A 154 -10.41 -10.83 2.95
C PRO A 154 -11.33 -12.04 3.06
N SER A 155 -12.61 -11.92 2.72
CA SER A 155 -13.58 -13.01 2.76
C SER A 155 -13.82 -13.67 1.39
N GLU A 156 -13.16 -13.15 0.37
CA GLU A 156 -13.28 -13.52 -1.03
C GLU A 156 -12.32 -14.66 -1.41
N PRO A 157 -12.54 -15.31 -2.57
CA PRO A 157 -11.57 -16.22 -3.15
C PRO A 157 -10.32 -15.50 -3.67
N GLY A 158 -9.14 -16.02 -3.35
CA GLY A 158 -7.90 -15.40 -3.79
C GLY A 158 -6.64 -16.12 -3.37
N ILE A 159 -5.53 -15.41 -3.51
CA ILE A 159 -4.19 -15.84 -3.13
C ILE A 159 -3.66 -14.80 -2.17
N TYR A 160 -2.94 -15.24 -1.14
CA TYR A 160 -2.35 -14.38 -0.15
C TYR A 160 -0.93 -14.81 0.19
N VAL A 161 -0.13 -13.84 0.61
CA VAL A 161 1.23 -14.03 1.10
C VAL A 161 1.30 -13.42 2.50
N LEU A 162 1.93 -14.14 3.43
CA LEU A 162 2.24 -13.63 4.77
C LEU A 162 3.72 -13.28 4.83
N TYR A 163 4.04 -12.18 5.50
CA TYR A 163 5.39 -11.63 5.60
C TYR A 163 5.85 -11.56 7.05
N ASP A 164 7.16 -11.67 7.26
CA ASP A 164 7.78 -11.39 8.56
C ASP A 164 8.03 -9.89 8.78
N ILE A 165 8.62 -9.54 9.93
CA ILE A 165 9.01 -8.16 10.28
C ILE A 165 10.03 -7.52 9.33
N SER A 166 10.65 -8.29 8.43
CA SER A 166 11.61 -7.83 7.43
C SER A 166 11.03 -7.86 6.01
N GLU A 167 9.70 -7.92 5.89
CA GLU A 167 8.96 -7.99 4.63
C GLU A 167 9.32 -9.21 3.76
N ARG A 168 9.83 -10.29 4.38
CA ARG A 168 10.17 -11.52 3.66
C ARG A 168 8.94 -12.41 3.58
N PRO A 169 8.61 -12.96 2.40
CA PRO A 169 7.46 -13.84 2.26
C PRO A 169 7.74 -15.17 2.98
N ILE A 170 6.95 -15.49 3.99
CA ILE A 170 7.10 -16.71 4.81
C ILE A 170 6.01 -17.76 4.60
N TYR A 171 4.88 -17.37 4.02
CA TYR A 171 3.80 -18.30 3.71
C TYR A 171 3.08 -17.83 2.46
N VAL A 172 2.73 -18.76 1.56
CA VAL A 172 1.85 -18.49 0.43
C VAL A 172 0.65 -19.40 0.55
N GLY A 173 -0.55 -18.87 0.38
CA GLY A 173 -1.76 -19.68 0.40
C GLY A 173 -2.79 -19.24 -0.61
N GLU A 174 -3.66 -20.17 -0.98
CA GLU A 174 -4.93 -19.87 -1.63
C GLU A 174 -6.12 -20.33 -0.79
N GLY A 175 -7.30 -19.82 -1.15
CA GLY A 175 -8.56 -20.41 -0.76
C GLY A 175 -9.77 -19.74 -1.39
N GLY A 176 -10.92 -20.40 -1.28
CA GLY A 176 -12.21 -19.82 -1.67
C GLY A 176 -12.75 -18.75 -0.68
N ASN A 177 -12.16 -18.68 0.52
CA ASN A 177 -12.44 -17.66 1.52
C ASN A 177 -11.16 -17.47 2.36
N ILE A 178 -10.43 -16.38 2.12
CA ILE A 178 -9.13 -16.15 2.75
C ILE A 178 -9.25 -15.98 4.28
N ARG A 179 -10.30 -15.33 4.77
CA ARG A 179 -10.55 -15.10 6.20
C ARG A 179 -10.63 -16.41 6.95
N LYS A 180 -11.37 -17.39 6.42
CA LYS A 180 -11.45 -18.73 7.00
C LYS A 180 -10.11 -19.44 6.97
N ARG A 181 -9.37 -19.35 5.86
CA ARG A 181 -8.03 -19.97 5.73
C ARG A 181 -7.01 -19.40 6.73
N ILE A 182 -7.06 -18.10 6.96
CA ILE A 182 -6.19 -17.42 7.93
C ILE A 182 -6.58 -17.78 9.36
N LYS A 183 -7.88 -17.86 9.64
CA LYS A 183 -8.37 -18.32 10.94
C LYS A 183 -7.85 -19.71 11.31
N ASP A 184 -7.71 -20.61 10.34
CA ASP A 184 -7.10 -21.94 10.56
C ASP A 184 -5.61 -21.88 10.98
N HIS A 185 -4.96 -20.71 10.87
CA HIS A 185 -3.59 -20.48 11.34
C HIS A 185 -3.51 -19.83 12.71
N ASP A 186 -4.62 -19.32 13.28
CA ASP A 186 -4.62 -18.51 14.51
C ASP A 186 -3.92 -19.22 15.69
N GLU A 187 -4.04 -20.55 15.81
CA GLU A 187 -3.43 -21.32 16.91
C GLU A 187 -1.99 -21.79 16.62
N LYS A 188 -1.48 -21.59 15.40
CA LYS A 188 -0.15 -22.08 15.01
C LYS A 188 0.92 -21.12 15.52
N PHE A 189 1.95 -21.66 16.17
CA PHE A 189 3.04 -20.85 16.73
C PHE A 189 3.71 -19.95 15.68
N TRP A 190 3.86 -20.45 14.44
CA TRP A 190 4.51 -19.72 13.36
C TRP A 190 3.66 -18.56 12.81
N PHE A 191 2.35 -18.55 13.09
CA PHE A 191 1.47 -17.48 12.63
C PHE A 191 1.49 -16.26 13.55
N LYS A 192 2.10 -16.35 14.74
CA LYS A 192 2.17 -15.24 15.68
C LYS A 192 3.28 -14.26 15.29
N SER A 193 3.13 -12.99 15.68
CA SER A 193 4.23 -12.02 15.64
C SER A 193 5.37 -12.49 16.57
N PRO A 194 6.65 -12.30 16.21
CA PRO A 194 7.18 -11.56 15.05
C PRO A 194 7.35 -12.39 13.77
N ILE A 195 6.84 -13.63 13.73
CA ILE A 195 7.04 -14.51 12.57
C ILE A 195 6.16 -14.08 11.41
N VAL A 196 4.86 -13.86 11.65
CA VAL A 196 3.94 -13.20 10.70
C VAL A 196 3.61 -11.81 11.22
N GLU A 197 3.84 -10.80 10.41
CA GLU A 197 3.64 -9.39 10.75
C GLU A 197 2.62 -8.70 9.85
N SER A 198 2.69 -8.95 8.54
CA SER A 198 1.79 -8.35 7.53
C SER A 198 1.41 -9.38 6.48
N ALA A 199 0.44 -9.01 5.63
CA ALA A 199 -0.02 -9.85 4.56
C ALA A 199 -0.49 -9.03 3.36
N SER A 200 -0.38 -9.62 2.18
CA SER A 200 -0.94 -9.08 0.95
C SER A 200 -1.75 -10.15 0.26
N TRP A 201 -2.77 -9.74 -0.50
CA TRP A 201 -3.63 -10.66 -1.22
C TRP A 201 -4.05 -10.09 -2.58
N ILE A 202 -4.50 -10.99 -3.44
CA ILE A 202 -5.17 -10.65 -4.69
C ILE A 202 -6.35 -11.58 -4.91
N LYS A 203 -7.46 -10.98 -5.35
CA LYS A 203 -8.68 -11.72 -5.68
C LYS A 203 -8.46 -12.53 -6.96
N VAL A 204 -8.83 -13.82 -6.92
CA VAL A 204 -8.76 -14.71 -8.08
C VAL A 204 -9.95 -15.67 -7.97
N GLU A 205 -10.96 -15.50 -8.82
CA GLU A 205 -12.24 -16.24 -8.73
C GLU A 205 -12.12 -17.71 -9.18
N GLU A 206 -11.31 -17.98 -10.20
CA GLU A 206 -11.20 -19.32 -10.79
C GLU A 206 -10.27 -20.22 -9.95
N ALA A 207 -10.79 -21.38 -9.52
CA ALA A 207 -10.12 -22.24 -8.56
C ALA A 207 -8.86 -22.93 -9.10
N THR A 208 -8.86 -23.27 -10.40
CA THR A 208 -7.72 -23.92 -11.06
C THR A 208 -6.55 -22.95 -11.17
N LEU A 209 -6.81 -21.72 -11.59
CA LEU A 209 -5.87 -20.61 -11.71
C LEU A 209 -5.29 -20.25 -10.33
N ARG A 210 -6.12 -20.18 -9.28
CA ARG A 210 -5.62 -20.00 -7.91
C ARG A 210 -4.57 -21.03 -7.52
N LYS A 211 -4.88 -22.31 -7.72
CA LYS A 211 -3.97 -23.42 -7.41
C LYS A 211 -2.70 -23.39 -8.26
N GLN A 212 -2.82 -23.03 -9.54
CA GLN A 212 -1.68 -22.88 -10.45
C GLN A 212 -0.75 -21.77 -10.00
N ILE A 213 -1.28 -20.60 -9.64
CA ILE A 213 -0.49 -19.47 -9.16
C ILE A 213 0.13 -19.77 -7.79
N GLU A 214 -0.60 -20.36 -6.84
CA GLU A 214 -0.04 -20.79 -5.55
C GLU A 214 1.14 -21.74 -5.76
N THR A 215 0.97 -22.75 -6.62
CA THR A 215 2.03 -23.71 -6.96
C THR A 215 3.22 -23.02 -7.59
N LEU A 216 2.99 -22.05 -8.49
CA LEU A 216 4.04 -21.27 -9.13
C LEU A 216 4.84 -20.48 -8.08
N LEU A 217 4.17 -19.74 -7.20
CA LEU A 217 4.80 -18.94 -6.14
C LEU A 217 5.61 -19.80 -5.18
N ILE A 218 5.08 -20.94 -4.74
CA ILE A 218 5.81 -21.89 -3.89
C ILE A 218 7.10 -22.37 -4.59
N LYS A 219 7.04 -22.71 -5.88
CA LYS A 219 8.22 -23.13 -6.65
C LYS A 219 9.25 -22.01 -6.79
N PHE A 220 8.82 -20.76 -6.98
CA PHE A 220 9.72 -19.61 -7.09
C PHE A 220 10.42 -19.28 -5.78
N LEU A 221 9.68 -19.28 -4.68
CA LEU A 221 10.20 -18.93 -3.36
C LEU A 221 11.09 -20.03 -2.75
N LYS A 222 10.97 -21.28 -3.26
CA LYS A 222 11.73 -22.46 -2.84
C LYS A 222 11.55 -22.80 -1.34
N SER A 223 12.16 -23.89 -0.91
CA SER A 223 12.09 -24.43 0.45
C SER A 223 12.65 -23.52 1.55
N ASN A 224 13.44 -22.50 1.18
CA ASN A 224 14.21 -21.72 2.14
C ASN A 224 13.52 -20.42 2.57
N ALA A 225 12.51 -19.96 1.82
CA ALA A 225 11.79 -18.73 2.14
C ALA A 225 10.44 -18.99 2.81
N VAL A 226 9.80 -20.15 2.59
CA VAL A 226 8.38 -20.33 2.92
C VAL A 226 8.14 -21.57 3.77
N ILE A 227 7.33 -21.42 4.83
CA ILE A 227 6.91 -22.47 5.78
C ILE A 227 6.04 -23.55 5.11
N ASN A 228 5.57 -23.31 3.88
CA ASN A 228 4.78 -24.25 3.08
C ASN A 228 5.45 -25.64 3.02
N LYS A 229 4.83 -26.63 3.67
CA LYS A 229 5.35 -28.02 3.69
C LYS A 229 4.92 -28.86 2.49
N GLN A 230 3.89 -28.45 1.76
CA GLN A 230 3.34 -29.16 0.59
C GLN A 230 3.82 -28.54 -0.72
N ASN A 231 4.04 -29.38 -1.74
CA ASN A 231 4.55 -29.02 -3.08
C ASN A 231 5.99 -28.50 -3.14
N VAL A 232 6.75 -28.65 -2.06
CA VAL A 232 8.19 -28.35 -2.02
C VAL A 232 8.96 -29.65 -2.26
N ASN A 233 9.63 -29.78 -3.41
CA ASN A 233 10.58 -30.85 -3.64
C ASN A 233 11.74 -30.68 -2.65
N ARG A 234 11.81 -31.54 -1.65
CA ARG A 234 12.99 -31.67 -0.79
C ARG A 234 14.00 -32.52 -1.55
N VAL A 235 15.07 -31.90 -2.03
CA VAL A 235 16.26 -32.61 -2.56
C VAL A 235 17.16 -32.93 -1.38
#